data_AF-M5JPB3-F1
#
_entry.id   AF-M5JPB3-F1
#
_cell.length_a   1.000
_cell.length_b   1.000
_cell.length_c   1.000
_cell.angle_alpha   90.00
_cell.angle_beta   90.00
_cell.angle_gamma   90.00
#
_symmetry.space_group_name_H-M   'P 1'
#
loop_
_entity.id
_entity.type
_entity.pdbx_description
1 polymer ?
#
loop_
_entity_poly.entity_id
_entity_poly.type
_entity_poly.pdbx_seq_one_letter_code
_entity_poly.pdbx_strand_id
1 'polypeptide(L)' 'MLRNSPGAKVPHDQIPHMVPELSTYENQRVARVIDDAIEASLTGNKSVKQALDDAQAEAERILKPYQ' A
#
# COMPACT_ATOMS: atom_id res chain seq x y z
N MET A 1 -26.18 15.31 10.08
CA MET A 1 -25.09 16.19 10.54
C MET A 1 -23.81 16.05 9.71
N LEU A 2 -23.31 14.84 9.41
CA LEU A 2 -22.08 14.67 8.60
C LEU A 2 -22.21 15.06 7.11
N ARG A 3 -23.35 14.80 6.47
CA ARG A 3 -23.54 15.05 5.01
C ARG A 3 -23.48 16.52 4.58
N ASN A 4 -23.63 17.45 5.52
CA ASN A 4 -23.69 18.90 5.24
C ASN A 4 -22.38 19.61 5.58
N SER A 5 -21.36 18.89 6.03
CA SER A 5 -20.00 19.41 6.25
C SER A 5 -19.11 18.96 5.09
N PRO A 6 -18.55 19.88 4.26
CA PRO A 6 -17.75 19.50 3.10
C PRO A 6 -16.62 18.52 3.43
N GLY A 7 -15.95 18.69 4.57
CA GLY A 7 -14.86 17.81 5.01
C GLY A 7 -15.29 16.40 5.39
N ALA A 8 -16.52 16.20 5.86
CA ALA A 8 -17.06 14.87 6.16
C ALA A 8 -17.79 14.24 4.96
N LYS A 9 -18.27 15.08 4.02
CA LYS A 9 -18.93 14.62 2.80
C LYS A 9 -17.95 13.91 1.86
N VAL A 10 -16.75 14.46 1.65
CA VAL A 10 -15.77 13.86 0.72
C VAL A 10 -15.39 12.42 1.12
N PRO A 11 -14.94 12.12 2.36
CA PRO A 11 -14.65 10.73 2.77
C PRO A 11 -15.87 9.82 2.75
N HIS A 12 -17.05 10.34 3.14
CA HIS A 12 -18.29 9.58 3.09
C HIS A 12 -18.63 9.11 1.66
N ASP A 13 -18.47 9.99 0.67
CA ASP A 13 -18.72 9.66 -0.74
C ASP A 13 -17.68 8.70 -1.32
N GLN A 14 -16.50 8.56 -0.69
CA GLN A 14 -15.48 7.59 -1.10
C GLN A 14 -15.72 6.17 -0.55
N ILE A 15 -16.59 5.98 0.45
CA ILE A 15 -16.85 4.66 1.08
C ILE A 15 -17.12 3.54 0.04
N PRO A 16 -17.93 3.74 -1.02
CA PRO A 16 -18.19 2.70 -2.02
C PRO A 16 -16.95 2.29 -2.85
N HIS A 17 -15.89 3.09 -2.83
CA HIS A 17 -14.64 2.88 -3.56
C HIS A 17 -13.48 2.44 -2.66
N MET A 18 -13.69 2.42 -1.34
CA MET A 18 -12.67 1.98 -0.38
C MET A 18 -12.52 0.47 -0.43
N VAL A 19 -11.28 0.01 -0.24
CA VAL A 19 -10.94 -1.40 -0.03
C VAL A 19 -10.40 -1.59 1.39
N PRO A 20 -10.50 -2.80 1.98
CA PRO A 20 -9.83 -3.10 3.23
C PRO A 20 -8.33 -2.80 3.12
N GLU A 21 -7.77 -2.24 4.19
CA GLU A 21 -6.32 -2.04 4.28
C GLU A 21 -5.60 -3.40 4.28
N LEU A 22 -4.44 -3.45 3.62
CA LEU A 22 -3.60 -4.63 3.60
C LEU A 22 -3.26 -5.04 5.04
N SER A 23 -3.58 -6.29 5.40
CA SER A 23 -3.36 -6.83 6.73
C SER A 23 -2.69 -8.19 6.67
N THR A 24 -1.52 -8.30 7.30
CA THR A 24 -0.61 -9.45 7.32
C THR A 24 0.08 -9.54 8.68
N TYR A 25 0.65 -10.70 9.01
CA TYR A 25 1.37 -10.90 10.28
C TYR A 25 2.57 -9.94 10.43
N GLU A 26 3.27 -9.66 9.33
CA GLU A 26 4.46 -8.78 9.30
C GLU A 26 4.17 -7.43 8.63
N ASN A 27 2.98 -6.86 8.88
CA ASN A 27 2.45 -5.67 8.19
C ASN A 27 3.45 -4.52 8.01
N GLN A 28 4.14 -4.12 9.08
CA GLN A 28 5.06 -2.98 9.03
C GLN A 28 6.25 -3.23 8.11
N ARG A 29 6.73 -4.47 8.01
CA ARG A 29 7.84 -4.82 7.12
C ARG A 29 7.40 -4.86 5.67
N VAL A 30 6.21 -5.42 5.41
CA VAL A 30 5.63 -5.45 4.06
C VAL A 30 5.33 -4.03 3.57
N ALA A 31 4.74 -3.17 4.42
CA ALA A 31 4.49 -1.77 4.08
C ALA A 31 5.79 -1.02 3.71
N ARG A 32 6.86 -1.19 4.49
CA ARG A 32 8.15 -0.57 4.19
C ARG A 32 8.70 -0.99 2.82
N VAL A 33 8.63 -2.28 2.49
CA VAL A 33 9.08 -2.79 1.18
C VAL A 33 8.32 -2.13 0.02
N ILE A 34 7.03 -1.88 0.20
CA ILE A 34 6.20 -1.19 -0.79
C ILE A 34 6.60 0.29 -0.89
N ASP A 35 6.76 0.98 0.24
CA ASP A 35 7.17 2.39 0.28
C ASP A 35 8.54 2.62 -0.39
N ASP A 36 9.52 1.77 -0.07
CA ASP A 36 10.87 1.83 -0.66
C ASP A 36 10.83 1.62 -2.19
N ALA A 37 9.95 0.75 -2.68
CA ALA A 37 9.77 0.51 -4.11
C ALA A 37 9.09 1.68 -4.84
N ILE A 38 8.14 2.35 -4.18
CA ILE A 38 7.53 3.58 -4.69
C ILE A 38 8.60 4.68 -4.79
N GLU A 39 9.40 4.86 -3.73
CA GLU A 39 10.50 5.84 -3.73
C GLU A 39 11.51 5.54 -4.85
N ALA A 40 11.95 4.28 -4.98
CA ALA A 40 12.89 3.87 -6.01
C ALA A 40 12.35 4.10 -7.44
N SER A 41 11.04 3.95 -7.62
CA SER A 41 10.35 4.22 -8.89
C SER A 41 10.30 5.70 -9.22
N LEU A 42 9.99 6.55 -8.22
CA LEU A 42 9.84 8.00 -8.42
C LEU A 42 11.17 8.74 -8.57
N THR A 43 12.23 8.23 -7.95
CA THR A 43 13.58 8.80 -8.02
C THR A 43 14.37 8.36 -9.25
N GLY A 44 13.84 7.39 -10.01
CA GLY A 44 14.54 6.82 -11.18
C GLY A 44 15.65 5.83 -10.83
N ASN A 45 15.78 5.42 -9.56
CA ASN A 45 16.73 4.41 -9.12
C ASN A 45 16.43 3.03 -9.71
N LYS A 46 15.15 2.73 -9.97
CA LYS A 46 14.68 1.52 -10.67
C LYS A 46 13.57 1.88 -11.64
N SER A 47 13.39 1.05 -12.68
CA SER A 47 12.15 1.09 -13.45
C SER A 47 10.96 0.67 -12.56
N VAL A 48 9.77 1.21 -12.84
CA VAL A 48 8.55 0.89 -12.06
C VAL A 48 8.33 -0.62 -11.98
N LYS A 49 8.43 -1.32 -13.12
CA LYS A 49 8.22 -2.78 -13.16
C LYS A 49 9.21 -3.50 -12.24
N GLN A 50 10.50 -3.18 -12.35
CA GLN A 50 11.53 -3.82 -11.53
C GLN A 50 11.33 -3.55 -10.04
N ALA A 51 11.03 -2.30 -9.66
CA ALA A 51 10.82 -1.94 -8.26
C ALA A 51 9.64 -2.71 -7.64
N LEU A 52 8.52 -2.81 -8.35
CA LEU A 52 7.34 -3.51 -7.88
C LEU A 52 7.51 -5.04 -7.87
N ASP A 53 8.20 -5.61 -8.87
CA ASP A 53 8.53 -7.05 -8.89
C ASP A 53 9.43 -7.43 -7.70
N ASP A 54 10.46 -6.62 -7.42
CA ASP A 54 11.36 -6.84 -6.28
C ASP A 54 10.59 -6.74 -4.95
N ALA A 55 9.68 -5.77 -4.83
CA ALA A 55 8.85 -5.60 -3.64
C ALA A 55 7.94 -6.81 -3.38
N GLN A 56 7.30 -7.33 -4.44
CA GLN A 56 6.45 -8.51 -4.35
C GLN A 56 7.26 -9.74 -3.87
N ALA A 57 8.42 -9.99 -4.48
CA ALA A 57 9.27 -11.13 -4.12
C ALA A 57 9.77 -11.03 -2.66
N GLU A 58 10.11 -9.84 -2.20
CA GLU A 58 10.55 -9.61 -0.83
C GLU A 58 9.39 -9.74 0.18
N ALA A 59 8.20 -9.22 -0.14
CA ALA A 59 7.00 -9.41 0.68
C ALA A 59 6.63 -10.90 0.82
N GLU A 60 6.68 -11.67 -0.27
CA GLU A 60 6.49 -13.13 -0.25
C GLU A 60 7.53 -13.82 0.63
N ARG A 61 8.80 -13.40 0.54
CA ARG A 61 9.88 -13.93 1.39
C ARG A 61 9.65 -13.63 2.87
N ILE A 62 9.21 -12.41 3.20
CA ILE A 62 8.87 -12.00 4.57
C ILE A 62 7.74 -12.87 5.13
N LEU A 63 6.72 -13.11 4.32
CA LEU A 63 5.49 -13.80 4.76
C LEU A 63 5.57 -15.32 4.67
N LYS A 64 6.59 -15.88 4.02
CA LYS A 64 6.79 -17.33 3.86
C LYS A 64 6.62 -18.16 5.15
N PRO A 65 7.02 -17.70 6.36
CA PRO A 65 6.82 -18.48 7.60
C PRO A 65 5.36 -18.59 8.06
N TYR A 66 4.43 -17.82 7.50
CA TYR A 66 3.03 -17.71 7.93
C TYR A 66 2.03 -18.26 6.91
N GLN A 67 2.52 -18.93 5.86
CA GLN A 67 1.73 -19.53 4.78
C GLN A 67 1.59 -21.04 4.97
#